data_AF-A0A1V5NTS4-F1
#
_entry.id   AF-A0A1V5NTS4-F1
#
_cell.length_a   1.000
_cell.length_b   1.000
_cell.length_c   1.000
_cell.angle_alpha   90.00
_cell.angle_beta   90.00
_cell.angle_gamma   90.00
#
_symmetry.space_group_name_H-M   'P 1'
#
loop_
_entity.id
_entity.type
_entity.pdbx_description
1 polymer ?
#
loop_
_entity_poly.entity_id
_entity_poly.type
_entity_poly.pdbx_seq_one_letter_code
_entity_poly.pdbx_strand_id
1 'polypeptide(L)'
;MKKFFLTAFYICIVVFSSFFYFGPYKLKNPDYLFWDIFGKPCTLPIFEQHIMHDPQRSFLIRGKQETDIRNRFPFLSDGDRFASDSVRGIYLNRLKKADFKGRDVKLLWYPSDGDWGVALILLDGKGHRFEFYKP
;
A
#
# COMPACT_ATOMS: atom_id res chain seq x y z
N MET A 1 -39.17 -1.23 22.59
CA MET A 1 -37.92 -0.58 23.05
C MET A 1 -36.69 -1.49 23.04
N LYS A 2 -36.69 -2.68 23.69
CA LYS A 2 -35.49 -3.56 23.74
C LYS A 2 -34.90 -3.94 22.38
N LYS A 3 -35.72 -4.23 21.36
CA LYS A 3 -35.25 -4.57 20.00
C LYS A 3 -34.53 -3.39 19.31
N PHE A 4 -35.06 -2.17 19.42
CA PHE A 4 -34.44 -0.98 18.85
C PHE A 4 -33.09 -0.64 19.49
N PHE A 5 -32.97 -0.78 20.81
CA PHE A 5 -31.69 -0.63 21.52
C PHE A 5 -30.66 -1.66 21.08
N LEU A 6 -31.08 -2.93 20.93
CA LEU A 6 -30.20 -4.00 20.47
C LEU A 6 -29.72 -3.75 19.04
N THR A 7 -30.62 -3.36 18.13
CA THR A 7 -30.28 -3.00 16.75
C THR A 7 -29.31 -1.81 16.69
N ALA A 8 -29.58 -0.74 17.44
CA ALA A 8 -28.68 0.41 17.51
C ALA A 8 -27.28 0.03 18.03
N PHE A 9 -27.22 -0.84 19.05
CA PHE A 9 -25.97 -1.36 19.58
C PHE A 9 -25.17 -2.17 18.55
N TYR A 10 -25.84 -3.06 17.80
CA TYR A 10 -25.19 -3.82 16.73
C TYR A 10 -24.67 -2.92 15.60
N ILE A 11 -25.45 -1.91 15.20
CA ILE A 11 -25.02 -0.93 14.19
C ILE A 11 -23.76 -0.20 14.67
N CYS A 12 -23.73 0.26 15.93
CA CYS A 12 -22.56 0.92 16.50
C CYS A 12 -21.32 0.01 16.49
N ILE A 13 -21.46 -1.27 16.85
CA ILE A 13 -20.34 -2.24 16.82
C ILE A 13 -19.81 -2.42 15.39
N VAL A 14 -20.70 -2.58 14.41
CA VAL A 14 -20.31 -2.80 13.01
C VAL A 14 -19.60 -1.57 12.46
N VAL A 15 -20.12 -0.37 12.71
CA VAL A 15 -19.51 0.89 12.27
C VAL A 15 -18.14 1.09 12.92
N PHE A 16 -18.05 0.86 14.24
CA PHE A 16 -16.79 0.96 14.98
C PHE A 16 -15.76 -0.05 14.44
N SER A 17 -16.14 -1.32 14.30
CA SER A 17 -15.25 -2.36 13.78
C SER A 17 -14.75 -2.05 12.36
N SER A 18 -15.64 -1.55 11.50
CA SER A 18 -15.30 -1.15 10.13
C SER A 18 -14.31 0.02 10.11
N PHE A 19 -14.46 0.97 11.03
CA PHE A 19 -13.54 2.10 11.17
C PHE A 19 -12.12 1.65 11.53
N PHE A 20 -11.97 0.70 12.45
CA PHE A 20 -10.65 0.17 12.82
C PHE A 20 -10.06 -0.76 11.77
N TYR A 21 -10.90 -1.54 11.07
CA TYR A 21 -10.43 -2.50 10.09
C TYR A 21 -10.01 -1.83 8.77
N PHE A 22 -10.87 -0.96 8.21
CA PHE A 22 -10.61 -0.32 6.92
C PHE A 22 -9.91 1.03 7.06
N GLY A 23 -10.12 1.73 8.17
CA GLY A 23 -9.63 3.09 8.36
C GLY A 23 -10.61 4.16 7.88
N PRO A 24 -10.52 5.37 8.46
CA PRO A 24 -11.39 6.50 8.11
C PRO A 24 -11.26 6.92 6.64
N TYR A 25 -10.08 6.76 6.04
CA TYR A 25 -9.83 7.19 4.67
C TYR A 25 -10.62 6.33 3.66
N LYS A 26 -10.56 5.00 3.78
CA LYS A 26 -11.34 4.09 2.92
C LYS A 26 -12.84 4.31 3.07
N LEU A 27 -13.33 4.49 4.29
CA LEU A 27 -14.77 4.72 4.54
C LEU A 27 -15.31 6.01 3.90
N LYS A 28 -14.45 7.02 3.69
CA LYS A 28 -14.80 8.26 2.99
C LYS A 28 -14.68 8.17 1.47
N ASN A 29 -14.01 7.15 0.95
CA ASN A 29 -13.72 6.95 -0.47
C ASN A 29 -14.28 5.60 -0.91
N PRO A 30 -15.58 5.51 -1.23
CA PRO A 30 -16.26 4.23 -1.50
C PRO A 30 -15.61 3.45 -2.64
N ASP A 31 -15.15 4.10 -3.70
CA ASP A 31 -14.48 3.43 -4.83
C ASP A 31 -13.20 2.71 -4.40
N TYR A 32 -12.41 3.35 -3.53
CA TYR A 32 -11.22 2.74 -2.94
C TYR A 32 -11.56 1.57 -2.01
N LEU A 33 -12.58 1.72 -1.17
CA LEU A 33 -13.05 0.65 -0.29
C LEU A 33 -13.55 -0.56 -1.09
N PHE A 34 -14.37 -0.33 -2.12
CA PHE A 34 -14.87 -1.40 -2.98
C PHE A 34 -13.73 -2.09 -3.72
N TRP A 35 -12.78 -1.32 -4.26
CA TRP A 35 -11.58 -1.89 -4.86
C TRP A 35 -10.82 -2.81 -3.89
N ASP A 36 -10.66 -2.37 -2.64
CA ASP A 36 -9.97 -3.16 -1.60
C ASP A 36 -10.69 -4.51 -1.36
N ILE A 37 -12.01 -4.45 -1.17
CA ILE A 37 -12.88 -5.60 -0.92
C ILE A 37 -12.89 -6.58 -2.10
N PHE A 38 -13.02 -6.10 -3.33
CA PHE A 38 -13.18 -6.96 -4.52
C PHE A 38 -11.92 -7.69 -4.95
N GLY A 39 -10.75 -7.38 -4.37
CA GLY A 39 -9.55 -8.14 -4.68
C GLY A 39 -8.93 -7.84 -6.05
N LYS A 40 -9.45 -6.84 -6.79
CA LYS A 40 -9.07 -6.59 -8.18
C LYS A 40 -7.64 -6.03 -8.28
N PRO A 41 -6.92 -6.27 -9.40
CA PRO A 41 -5.68 -5.56 -9.69
C PRO A 41 -5.87 -4.04 -9.57
N CYS A 42 -4.91 -3.37 -8.97
CA CYS A 42 -4.89 -1.93 -8.83
C CYS A 42 -4.65 -1.29 -10.20
N THR A 43 -5.39 -0.23 -10.48
CA THR A 43 -5.15 0.66 -11.61
C THR A 43 -4.34 1.86 -11.15
N LEU A 44 -3.56 2.49 -12.04
CA LEU A 44 -2.82 3.72 -11.73
C LEU A 44 -3.70 4.82 -11.07
N PRO A 45 -4.93 5.12 -11.56
CA PRO A 45 -5.76 6.16 -10.96
C PRO A 45 -6.13 5.88 -9.48
N ILE A 46 -6.55 4.66 -9.15
CA ILE A 46 -6.84 4.26 -7.75
C ILE A 46 -5.58 4.39 -6.89
N PHE A 47 -4.43 3.99 -7.42
CA PHE A 47 -3.17 4.08 -6.69
C PHE A 47 -2.83 5.55 -6.36
N GLU A 48 -2.79 6.41 -7.36
CA GLU A 48 -2.43 7.83 -7.23
C GLU A 48 -3.43 8.60 -6.37
N GLN A 49 -4.73 8.45 -6.64
CA GLN A 49 -5.76 9.27 -6.00
C GLN A 49 -6.06 8.84 -4.56
N HIS A 50 -5.84 7.57 -4.22
CA HIS A 50 -6.27 7.03 -2.93
C HIS A 50 -5.12 6.40 -2.14
N ILE A 51 -4.42 5.42 -2.72
CA ILE A 51 -3.42 4.65 -1.98
C ILE A 51 -2.24 5.52 -1.56
N MET A 52 -1.81 6.46 -2.40
CA MET A 52 -0.73 7.41 -2.06
C MET A 52 -1.08 8.30 -0.86
N HIS A 53 -2.37 8.62 -0.69
CA HIS A 53 -2.86 9.53 0.34
C HIS A 53 -3.36 8.81 1.60
N ASP A 54 -3.52 7.49 1.55
CA ASP A 54 -3.99 6.69 2.68
C ASP A 54 -2.86 6.52 3.74
N PRO A 55 -3.01 7.01 4.97
CA PRO A 55 -2.02 6.84 6.05
C PRO A 55 -1.90 5.36 6.50
N GLN A 56 -2.91 4.55 6.20
CA GLN A 56 -2.99 3.13 6.55
C GLN A 56 -2.72 2.21 5.36
N ARG A 57 -2.23 2.75 4.24
CA ARG A 57 -1.88 1.98 3.03
C ARG A 57 -0.97 0.78 3.25
N SER A 58 -0.12 0.78 4.29
CA SER A 58 0.75 -0.36 4.63
C SER A 58 -0.05 -1.64 4.94
N PHE A 59 -1.29 -1.52 5.44
CA PHE A 59 -2.16 -2.67 5.69
C PHE A 59 -2.56 -3.42 4.42
N LEU A 60 -2.51 -2.79 3.24
CA LEU A 60 -2.84 -3.47 1.97
C LEU A 60 -1.86 -4.59 1.64
N ILE A 61 -0.61 -4.47 2.09
CA ILE A 61 0.47 -5.41 1.76
C ILE A 61 1.01 -6.15 2.97
N ARG A 62 0.70 -5.71 4.20
CA ARG A 62 1.18 -6.36 5.43
C ARG A 62 0.81 -7.85 5.46
N GLY A 63 1.83 -8.71 5.59
CA GLY A 63 1.65 -10.18 5.66
C GLY A 63 1.24 -10.86 4.34
N LYS A 64 1.24 -10.16 3.20
CA LYS A 64 0.97 -10.73 1.87
C LYS A 64 2.24 -11.27 1.22
N GLN A 65 2.13 -12.29 0.36
CA GLN A 65 3.29 -12.78 -0.39
C GLN A 65 3.65 -11.84 -1.54
N GLU A 66 4.92 -11.87 -2.00
CA GLU A 66 5.36 -11.04 -3.13
C GLU A 66 4.48 -11.24 -4.38
N THR A 67 4.13 -12.48 -4.69
CA THR A 67 3.26 -12.84 -5.83
C THR A 67 1.90 -12.18 -5.74
N ASP A 68 1.27 -12.21 -4.56
CA ASP A 68 -0.01 -11.55 -4.31
C ASP A 68 0.10 -10.03 -4.49
N ILE A 69 1.19 -9.43 -4.00
CA ILE A 69 1.41 -8.00 -4.13
C ILE A 69 1.61 -7.63 -5.60
N ARG A 70 2.36 -8.40 -6.37
CA ARG A 70 2.54 -8.17 -7.82
C ARG A 70 1.24 -8.33 -8.60
N ASN A 71 0.43 -9.34 -8.26
CA ASN A 71 -0.89 -9.51 -8.85
C ASN A 71 -1.82 -8.33 -8.50
N ARG A 72 -1.71 -7.83 -7.26
CA ARG A 72 -2.50 -6.69 -6.80
C ARG A 72 -2.02 -5.37 -7.37
N PHE A 73 -0.73 -5.20 -7.68
CA PHE A 73 -0.14 -3.97 -8.19
C PHE A 73 0.75 -4.26 -9.43
N PRO A 74 0.13 -4.61 -10.58
CA PRO A 74 0.86 -5.12 -11.74
C PRO A 74 1.76 -4.09 -12.42
N PHE A 75 1.52 -2.80 -12.20
CA PHE A 75 2.33 -1.71 -12.74
C PHE A 75 3.64 -1.48 -11.97
N LEU A 76 3.84 -2.13 -10.82
CA LEU A 76 5.06 -1.98 -10.04
C LEU A 76 6.22 -2.75 -10.68
N SER A 77 7.28 -2.01 -11.01
CA SER A 77 8.49 -2.56 -11.63
C SER A 77 9.47 -3.03 -10.58
N ASP A 78 10.21 -4.09 -10.86
CA ASP A 78 11.25 -4.56 -9.96
C ASP A 78 12.43 -3.59 -9.93
N GLY A 79 12.79 -3.10 -8.74
CA GLY A 79 13.89 -2.18 -8.52
C GLY A 79 15.24 -2.75 -8.97
N ASP A 80 15.40 -4.06 -8.88
CA ASP A 80 16.66 -4.74 -9.23
C ASP A 80 16.86 -4.85 -10.76
N ARG A 81 15.83 -4.53 -11.55
CA ARG A 81 15.93 -4.48 -13.02
C ARG A 81 16.48 -3.16 -13.54
N PHE A 82 16.52 -2.11 -12.73
CA PHE A 82 17.08 -0.83 -13.18
C PHE A 82 18.61 -0.91 -13.22
N ALA A 83 19.20 -0.33 -14.28
CA ALA A 83 20.64 -0.20 -14.38
C ALA A 83 21.18 0.58 -13.17
N SER A 84 22.29 0.12 -12.58
CA SER A 84 22.82 0.64 -11.31
C SER A 84 23.31 2.09 -11.40
N ASP A 85 23.62 2.55 -12.61
CA ASP A 85 24.04 3.90 -12.98
C ASP A 85 22.89 4.81 -13.42
N SER A 86 21.68 4.27 -13.61
CA SER A 86 20.48 5.09 -13.85
C SER A 86 20.09 5.86 -12.59
N VAL A 87 19.42 7.01 -12.76
CA VAL A 87 18.91 7.83 -11.64
C VAL A 87 18.10 6.98 -10.65
N ARG A 88 17.24 6.09 -11.16
CA ARG A 88 16.42 5.17 -10.35
C ARG A 88 17.28 4.14 -9.62
N GLY A 89 18.23 3.50 -10.33
CA GLY A 89 19.12 2.51 -9.74
C GLY A 89 20.02 3.09 -8.65
N ILE A 90 20.59 4.28 -8.87
CA ILE A 90 21.40 5.00 -7.86
C ILE A 90 20.57 5.29 -6.62
N TYR A 91 19.36 5.83 -6.80
CA TYR A 91 18.46 6.16 -5.69
C TYR A 91 18.10 4.92 -4.87
N LEU A 92 17.63 3.86 -5.53
CA LEU A 92 17.26 2.61 -4.86
C LEU A 92 18.44 1.97 -4.13
N ASN A 93 19.65 2.00 -4.73
CA ASN A 93 20.86 1.51 -4.10
C ASN A 93 21.25 2.32 -2.84
N ARG A 94 21.08 3.64 -2.87
CA ARG A 94 21.31 4.49 -1.69
C ARG A 94 20.30 4.16 -0.59
N LEU A 95 19.02 4.02 -0.94
CA LEU A 95 17.97 3.67 0.00
C LEU A 95 18.23 2.31 0.68
N LYS A 96 18.58 1.29 -0.10
CA LYS A 96 18.98 -0.03 0.45
C LYS A 96 20.17 0.07 1.41
N LYS A 97 21.18 0.89 1.08
CA LYS A 97 22.40 1.04 1.90
C LYS A 97 22.21 1.87 3.16
N ALA A 98 21.34 2.88 3.12
CA ALA A 98 21.12 3.81 4.23
C ALA A 98 20.02 3.30 5.18
N ASP A 99 18.82 3.09 4.65
CA ASP A 99 17.62 2.86 5.47
C ASP A 99 17.41 1.36 5.78
N PHE A 100 17.95 0.47 4.94
CA PHE A 100 17.75 -0.98 5.03
C PHE A 100 19.04 -1.79 5.15
N LYS A 101 20.12 -1.18 5.65
CA LYS A 101 21.42 -1.83 5.81
C LYS A 101 21.29 -3.16 6.57
N GLY A 102 21.77 -4.24 5.97
CA GLY A 102 21.78 -5.58 6.58
C GLY A 102 20.44 -6.31 6.57
N ARG A 103 19.43 -5.79 5.85
CA ARG A 103 18.16 -6.48 5.59
C ARG A 103 18.09 -6.93 4.14
N ASP A 104 17.48 -8.09 3.92
CA ASP A 104 17.08 -8.49 2.57
C ASP A 104 15.80 -7.75 2.18
N VAL A 105 15.91 -6.81 1.23
CA VAL A 105 14.80 -5.95 0.82
C VAL A 105 14.68 -5.90 -0.69
N LYS A 106 13.44 -5.99 -1.16
CA LYS A 106 13.09 -5.91 -2.57
C LYS A 106 12.26 -4.68 -2.85
N LEU A 107 12.88 -3.67 -3.44
CA LEU A 107 12.23 -2.41 -3.72
C LEU A 107 11.44 -2.52 -5.03
N LEU A 108 10.15 -2.20 -5.02
CA LEU A 108 9.38 -2.03 -6.25
C LEU A 108 9.21 -0.55 -6.59
N TRP A 109 9.26 -0.25 -7.87
CA TRP A 109 9.21 1.10 -8.41
C TRP A 109 7.86 1.37 -9.07
N TYR A 110 7.29 2.52 -8.76
CA TYR A 110 6.08 3.03 -9.39
C TYR A 110 6.44 3.94 -10.58
N PRO A 111 5.99 3.63 -11.81
CA PRO A 111 6.22 4.49 -12.95
C PRO A 111 5.21 5.66 -12.93
N SER A 112 5.68 6.86 -12.58
CA SER A 112 4.95 8.10 -12.90
C SER A 112 5.84 9.03 -13.73
N ASP A 113 5.18 9.72 -14.66
CA ASP A 113 5.74 10.79 -15.45
C ASP A 113 5.75 12.09 -14.63
N GLY A 114 6.93 12.70 -14.49
CA GLY A 114 7.11 14.00 -13.81
C GLY A 114 7.26 13.96 -12.29
N ASP A 115 6.54 13.07 -11.59
CA ASP A 115 6.62 12.92 -10.13
C ASP A 115 7.02 11.48 -9.74
N TRP A 116 8.22 11.28 -9.20
CA TRP A 116 8.70 9.94 -8.86
C TRP A 116 8.24 9.53 -7.46
N GLY A 117 7.48 8.44 -7.37
CA GLY A 117 7.15 7.76 -6.11
C GLY A 117 7.76 6.37 -6.08
N VAL A 118 8.26 5.93 -4.92
CA VAL A 118 8.65 4.53 -4.70
C VAL A 118 7.49 3.82 -3.99
N ALA A 119 7.20 2.59 -4.37
CA ALA A 119 6.25 1.74 -3.67
C ALA A 119 7.04 0.63 -3.00
N LEU A 120 7.49 0.91 -1.78
CA LEU A 120 8.42 0.04 -1.09
C LEU A 120 7.74 -1.29 -0.65
N ILE A 121 8.45 -2.40 -0.83
CA ILE A 121 8.09 -3.70 -0.26
C ILE A 121 9.29 -4.18 0.56
N LEU A 122 9.07 -4.47 1.84
CA LEU A 122 10.08 -5.08 2.70
C LEU A 122 9.85 -6.56 2.76
N LEU A 123 10.75 -7.35 2.19
CA LEU A 123 10.71 -8.81 2.24
C LEU A 123 11.58 -9.37 3.39
N ASP A 124 11.63 -8.68 4.55
CA ASP A 124 12.42 -9.15 5.71
C ASP A 124 11.61 -10.03 6.69
N GLY A 125 10.40 -10.44 6.31
CA GLY A 125 9.50 -11.23 7.18
C GLY A 125 8.91 -10.46 8.37
N LYS A 126 9.27 -9.19 8.60
CA LYS A 126 8.71 -8.34 9.68
C LYS A 126 7.58 -7.42 9.22
N GLY A 127 7.23 -7.49 7.94
CA GLY A 127 6.05 -6.84 7.36
C GLY A 127 6.38 -5.76 6.35
N HIS A 128 5.42 -5.48 5.46
CA HIS A 128 5.60 -4.63 4.28
C HIS A 128 5.15 -3.19 4.55
N ARG A 129 5.83 -2.19 3.97
CA ARG A 129 5.52 -0.77 4.13
C ARG A 129 5.65 -0.01 2.81
N PHE A 130 4.63 0.74 2.42
CA PHE A 130 4.71 1.70 1.31
C PHE A 130 5.31 3.03 1.76
N GLU A 131 6.42 3.44 1.16
CA GLU A 131 7.08 4.72 1.42
C GLU A 131 7.26 5.51 0.12
N PHE A 132 6.60 6.67 0.07
CA PHE A 132 6.79 7.64 -1.02
C PHE A 132 7.89 8.60 -0.61
N TYR A 133 8.88 8.74 -1.47
CA TYR A 133 9.94 9.70 -1.32
C TYR A 133 9.89 10.67 -2.49
N LYS A 134 9.91 11.96 -2.19
CA LYS A 134 10.19 13.03 -3.14
C LYS A 134 11.61 13.51 -2.84
N PRO A 135 12.53 13.57 -3.82
CA PRO A 135 13.78 14.29 -3.64
C PRO A 135 13.54 15.80 -3.44
#